data_AF-A0A3M1GP71-F1
#
_entry.id   AF-A0A3M1GP71-F1
#
_cell.length_a   1.000
_cell.length_b   1.000
_cell.length_c   1.000
_cell.angle_alpha   90.00
_cell.angle_beta   90.00
_cell.angle_gamma   90.00
#
_symmetry.space_group_name_H-M   'P 1'
#
loop_
_entity.id
_entity.type
_entity.pdbx_description
1 polymer ?
#
loop_
_entity_poly.entity_id
_entity_poly.type
_entity_poly.pdbx_seq_one_letter_code
_entity_poly.pdbx_strand_id
1 'polypeptide(L)'
;RIANFLNGELWGKVSDVPWAIIFTTSAPPGTDPALIAPRHPSQLYEATLEGLVMLLYTQWRIWKTPVIRDAPGRLAGEFLIGYAMMRILCEFFREPDAGIPVWFGLNRGAWLSIALILGGLALIATAPARARRQ
;
A
#
# COMPACT_ATOMS: atom_id res chain seq x y z
N ARG A 1 -3.88 -8.59 3.21
CA ARG A 1 -4.32 -8.19 1.85
C ARG A 1 -5.01 -9.34 1.12
N ILE A 2 -4.33 -10.43 0.73
CA ILE A 2 -4.98 -11.60 0.08
C ILE A 2 -6.09 -12.21 0.97
N ALA A 3 -5.85 -12.39 2.27
CA ALA A 3 -6.90 -12.84 3.20
C ALA A 3 -8.13 -11.92 3.21
N ASN A 4 -7.94 -10.60 3.10
CA ASN A 4 -9.04 -9.63 3.04
C ASN A 4 -9.84 -9.77 1.74
N PHE A 5 -9.20 -10.11 0.63
CA PHE A 5 -9.90 -10.45 -0.61
C PHE A 5 -10.75 -11.71 -0.45
N LEU A 6 -10.21 -12.77 0.15
CA LEU A 6 -10.92 -14.04 0.38
C LEU A 6 -12.09 -13.89 1.37
N ASN A 7 -11.93 -13.07 2.40
CA ASN A 7 -12.98 -12.69 3.35
C ASN A 7 -14.02 -11.73 2.73
N GLY A 8 -13.72 -11.15 1.56
CA GLY A 8 -14.54 -10.11 0.95
C GLY A 8 -14.64 -8.84 1.80
N GLU A 9 -13.56 -8.35 2.40
CA GLU A 9 -13.54 -7.15 3.26
C GLU A 9 -12.59 -6.07 2.71
N LEU A 10 -12.79 -4.80 3.06
CA LEU A 10 -11.95 -3.67 2.64
C LEU A 10 -11.85 -3.47 1.11
N TRP A 11 -12.97 -3.67 0.41
CA TRP A 11 -13.12 -3.49 -1.03
C TRP A 11 -12.94 -2.03 -1.48
N GLY A 12 -12.81 -1.83 -2.79
CA GLY A 12 -12.65 -0.52 -3.40
C GLY A 12 -13.98 0.17 -3.71
N LYS A 13 -13.86 1.35 -4.32
CA LYS A 13 -14.98 2.11 -4.87
C LYS A 13 -15.74 1.28 -5.92
N VAL A 14 -17.03 1.59 -6.07
CA VAL A 14 -17.86 1.11 -7.20
C VAL A 14 -17.17 1.47 -8.51
N SER A 15 -17.17 0.53 -9.47
CA SER A 15 -16.45 0.68 -10.73
C SER A 15 -16.92 -0.30 -11.79
N ASP A 16 -17.01 0.17 -13.03
CA ASP A 16 -17.50 -0.58 -14.19
C ASP A 16 -16.35 -1.20 -15.03
N VAL A 17 -15.12 -1.24 -14.50
CA VAL A 17 -13.98 -1.88 -15.18
C VAL A 17 -14.22 -3.39 -15.35
N PRO A 18 -13.74 -4.03 -16.44
CA PRO A 18 -14.08 -5.43 -16.75
C PRO A 18 -13.51 -6.47 -15.77
N TRP A 19 -12.67 -6.06 -14.82
CA TRP A 19 -12.15 -6.89 -13.72
C TRP A 19 -12.70 -6.46 -12.34
N ALA A 20 -13.76 -5.64 -12.31
CA ALA A 20 -14.48 -5.33 -11.07
C ALA A 20 -15.19 -6.59 -10.55
N ILE A 21 -15.30 -6.69 -9.22
CA ILE A 21 -15.80 -7.88 -8.54
C ILE A 21 -16.99 -7.49 -7.65
N ILE A 22 -18.03 -8.32 -7.68
CA ILE A 22 -19.19 -8.19 -6.81
C ILE A 22 -18.85 -8.84 -5.46
N PHE A 23 -18.71 -8.02 -4.42
CA PHE A 23 -18.52 -8.49 -3.05
C PHE A 23 -19.89 -8.59 -2.37
N THR A 24 -20.36 -9.81 -2.10
CA THR A 24 -21.69 -10.03 -1.47
C THR A 24 -21.82 -9.42 -0.08
N THR A 25 -20.69 -9.31 0.62
CA THR A 25 -20.49 -8.60 1.89
C THR A 25 -20.65 -7.07 1.81
N SER A 26 -20.65 -6.48 0.61
CA SER A 26 -20.85 -5.03 0.41
C SER A 26 -22.31 -4.60 0.36
N ALA A 27 -23.24 -5.53 0.55
CA ALA A 27 -24.68 -5.31 0.68
C ALA A 27 -25.24 -6.11 1.89
N PRO A 28 -26.47 -5.83 2.35
CA PRO A 28 -27.10 -6.62 3.41
C PRO A 28 -27.20 -8.12 3.06
N PRO A 29 -27.05 -9.03 4.03
CA PRO A 29 -27.21 -10.47 3.80
C PRO A 29 -28.54 -10.82 3.13
N GLY A 30 -28.50 -11.64 2.09
CA GLY A 30 -29.68 -12.01 1.30
C GLY A 30 -30.02 -11.07 0.14
N THR A 31 -29.24 -10.01 -0.10
CA THR A 31 -29.36 -9.21 -1.34
C THR A 31 -28.97 -10.05 -2.55
N ASP A 32 -29.79 -10.01 -3.62
CA ASP A 32 -29.47 -10.66 -4.89
C ASP A 32 -28.15 -10.09 -5.46
N PRO A 33 -27.15 -10.93 -5.80
CA PRO A 33 -25.90 -10.47 -6.40
C PRO A 33 -26.06 -9.56 -7.63
N ALA A 34 -27.14 -9.71 -8.41
CA ALA A 34 -27.42 -8.86 -9.56
C ALA A 34 -27.76 -7.39 -9.19
N LEU A 35 -28.12 -7.13 -7.93
CA LEU A 35 -28.40 -5.79 -7.40
C LEU A 35 -27.20 -5.17 -6.67
N ILE A 36 -26.09 -5.91 -6.50
CA ILE A 36 -24.91 -5.45 -5.79
C ILE A 36 -23.93 -4.80 -6.78
N ALA A 37 -23.62 -3.53 -6.55
CA ALA A 37 -22.72 -2.78 -7.43
C ALA A 37 -21.30 -3.41 -7.47
N PRO A 38 -20.72 -3.63 -8.67
CA PRO A 38 -19.36 -4.17 -8.81
C PRO A 38 -18.33 -3.13 -8.35
N ARG A 39 -17.22 -3.62 -7.77
CA ARG A 39 -16.23 -2.78 -7.09
C ARG A 39 -14.81 -3.15 -7.47
N HIS A 40 -13.88 -2.20 -7.35
CA HIS A 40 -12.46 -2.51 -7.48
C HIS A 40 -12.01 -3.52 -6.41
N PRO A 41 -11.31 -4.62 -6.76
CA PRO A 41 -10.64 -5.49 -5.80
C PRO A 41 -9.35 -4.83 -5.29
N SER A 42 -9.48 -3.71 -4.58
CA SER A 42 -8.39 -2.93 -4.00
C SER A 42 -7.42 -3.77 -3.17
N GLN A 43 -7.91 -4.82 -2.51
CA GLN A 43 -7.11 -5.73 -1.70
C GLN A 43 -6.07 -6.50 -2.55
N LEU A 44 -6.37 -6.78 -3.83
CA LEU A 44 -5.44 -7.40 -4.77
C LEU A 44 -4.41 -6.39 -5.30
N TYR A 45 -4.80 -5.12 -5.46
CA TYR A 45 -3.88 -4.04 -5.80
C TYR A 45 -2.90 -3.82 -4.63
N GLU A 46 -3.41 -3.70 -3.41
CA GLU A 46 -2.62 -3.58 -2.18
C GLU A 46 -1.71 -4.82 -1.99
N ALA A 47 -2.21 -6.05 -2.21
CA ALA A 47 -1.39 -7.27 -2.14
C ALA A 47 -0.24 -7.29 -3.16
N THR A 48 -0.52 -6.85 -4.40
CA THR A 48 0.48 -6.83 -5.47
C THR A 48 1.50 -5.72 -5.25
N LEU A 49 1.05 -4.51 -4.91
CA LEU A 49 1.91 -3.32 -4.83
C LEU A 49 2.63 -3.22 -3.48
N GLU A 50 1.92 -3.24 -2.35
CA GLU A 50 2.52 -3.16 -1.01
C GLU A 50 3.25 -4.47 -0.64
N GLY A 51 2.81 -5.60 -1.17
CA GLY A 51 3.38 -6.93 -0.93
C GLY A 51 4.40 -7.33 -1.99
N LEU A 52 3.94 -7.86 -3.13
CA LEU A 52 4.79 -8.52 -4.12
C LEU A 52 5.86 -7.59 -4.73
N VAL A 53 5.48 -6.39 -5.17
CA VAL A 53 6.41 -5.42 -5.79
C VAL A 53 7.45 -4.93 -4.78
N MET A 54 7.04 -4.59 -3.55
CA MET A 54 7.98 -4.20 -2.49
C MET A 54 8.92 -5.34 -2.07
N LEU A 55 8.44 -6.58 -2.02
CA LEU A 55 9.26 -7.76 -1.75
C LEU A 55 10.28 -7.98 -2.88
N LEU A 56 9.85 -7.95 -4.14
CA LEU A 56 10.75 -8.11 -5.29
C LEU A 56 11.79 -6.98 -5.35
N TYR A 57 11.38 -5.73 -5.12
CA TYR A 57 12.29 -4.59 -5.07
C TYR A 57 13.34 -4.72 -3.97
N THR A 58 12.93 -4.98 -2.73
CA THR A 58 13.86 -5.11 -1.60
C THR A 58 14.78 -6.31 -1.76
N GLN A 59 14.25 -7.46 -2.16
CA GLN A 59 15.04 -8.67 -2.39
C GLN A 59 16.08 -8.47 -3.50
N TRP A 60 15.69 -7.81 -4.60
CA TRP A 60 16.59 -7.43 -5.68
C TRP A 60 17.68 -6.44 -5.22
N ARG A 61 17.33 -5.41 -4.43
CA ARG A 61 18.33 -4.47 -3.86
C ARG A 61 19.35 -5.19 -2.99
N ILE A 62 18.92 -6.11 -2.14
CA ILE A 62 19.80 -6.92 -1.27
C ILE A 62 20.74 -7.80 -2.10
N TRP A 63 20.26 -8.44 -3.17
CA TRP A 63 21.08 -9.33 -4.00
C TRP A 63 22.02 -8.59 -4.96
N LYS A 64 21.63 -7.40 -5.46
CA LYS A 64 22.43 -6.65 -6.44
C LYS A 64 23.34 -5.59 -5.84
N THR A 65 23.16 -5.22 -4.57
CA THR A 65 23.99 -4.21 -3.92
C THR A 65 24.32 -4.59 -2.47
N PRO A 66 25.54 -4.29 -1.97
CA PRO A 66 25.91 -4.49 -0.57
C PRO A 66 25.23 -3.47 0.37
N VAL A 67 24.01 -3.00 0.07
CA VAL A 67 23.33 -1.89 0.76
C VAL A 67 23.17 -2.12 2.27
N ILE A 68 22.94 -3.37 2.68
CA ILE A 68 22.87 -3.75 4.10
C ILE A 68 24.20 -3.47 4.81
N ARG A 69 25.32 -3.81 4.17
CA ARG A 69 26.66 -3.64 4.74
C ARG A 69 27.11 -2.19 4.64
N ASP A 70 27.01 -1.59 3.45
CA ASP A 70 27.72 -0.34 3.11
C ASP A 70 26.96 0.93 3.55
N ALA A 71 25.64 0.87 3.72
CA ALA A 71 24.78 2.00 4.07
C ALA A 71 23.57 1.55 4.94
N PRO A 72 23.78 1.12 6.20
CA PRO A 72 22.70 0.72 7.10
C PRO A 72 21.67 1.85 7.26
N GLY A 73 20.39 1.50 7.23
CA GLY A 73 19.27 2.45 7.22
C GLY A 73 18.77 2.85 5.82
N ARG A 74 19.63 2.84 4.79
CA ARG A 74 19.24 3.26 3.43
C ARG A 74 18.14 2.39 2.83
N LEU A 75 18.27 1.06 2.91
CA LEU A 75 17.25 0.14 2.39
C LEU A 75 15.90 0.28 3.12
N ALA A 76 15.95 0.55 4.43
CA ALA A 76 14.73 0.82 5.20
C ALA A 76 14.05 2.11 4.73
N GLY A 77 14.81 3.19 4.52
CA GLY A 77 14.26 4.44 3.99
C GLY A 77 13.73 4.30 2.55
N GLU A 78 14.43 3.57 1.68
CA GLU A 78 13.94 3.21 0.33
C GLU A 78 12.61 2.43 0.42
N PHE A 79 12.47 1.50 1.38
CA PHE A 79 11.23 0.77 1.64
C PHE A 79 10.10 1.68 2.15
N LEU A 80 10.34 2.58 3.11
CA LEU A 80 9.29 3.47 3.64
C LEU A 80 8.73 4.41 2.57
N ILE A 81 9.60 4.99 1.73
CA ILE A 81 9.19 5.84 0.61
C ILE A 81 8.41 5.04 -0.44
N GLY A 82 8.93 3.87 -0.84
CA GLY A 82 8.27 3.00 -1.82
C GLY A 82 6.88 2.55 -1.33
N TYR A 83 6.78 2.11 -0.07
CA TYR A 83 5.50 1.73 0.54
C TYR A 83 4.51 2.90 0.56
N ALA A 84 4.94 4.10 0.96
CA ALA A 84 4.10 5.29 0.98
C ALA A 84 3.58 5.66 -0.42
N MET A 85 4.41 5.55 -1.47
CA MET A 85 3.97 5.76 -2.85
C MET A 85 2.91 4.74 -3.28
N MET A 86 3.12 3.45 -3.00
CA MET A 86 2.14 2.41 -3.29
C MET A 86 0.83 2.60 -2.51
N ARG A 87 0.93 3.02 -1.24
CA ARG A 87 -0.21 3.29 -0.38
C ARG A 87 -1.06 4.45 -0.92
N ILE A 88 -0.44 5.52 -1.39
CA ILE A 88 -1.11 6.65 -2.07
C ILE A 88 -1.79 6.17 -3.36
N LEU A 89 -1.12 5.33 -4.18
CA LEU A 89 -1.70 4.79 -5.41
C LEU A 89 -2.95 3.95 -5.12
N CYS A 90 -2.90 3.06 -4.13
CA CYS A 90 -4.03 2.21 -3.74
C CYS A 90 -5.23 3.02 -3.21
N GLU A 91 -4.98 4.14 -2.53
CA GLU A 91 -6.01 5.02 -1.96
C GLU A 91 -6.91 5.67 -3.03
N PHE A 92 -6.45 5.81 -4.28
CA PHE A 92 -7.32 6.26 -5.38
C PHE A 92 -8.44 5.25 -5.69
N PHE A 93 -8.18 3.95 -5.53
CA PHE A 93 -9.14 2.87 -5.80
C PHE A 93 -9.94 2.44 -4.57
N ARG A 94 -9.40 2.65 -3.36
CA ARG A 94 -10.02 2.30 -2.09
C ARG A 94 -11.23 3.21 -1.78
N GLU A 95 -12.32 2.63 -1.27
CA GLU A 95 -13.46 3.41 -0.77
C GLU A 95 -13.06 4.17 0.52
N PRO A 96 -13.45 5.45 0.71
CA PRO A 96 -13.18 6.14 1.97
C PRO A 96 -13.93 5.47 3.12
N ASP A 97 -13.19 5.00 4.12
CA ASP A 97 -13.76 4.38 5.32
C ASP A 97 -14.79 5.35 5.97
N ALA A 98 -16.04 4.90 6.12
CA ALA A 98 -17.11 5.73 6.68
C ALA A 98 -16.81 6.17 8.13
N GLY A 99 -17.13 7.42 8.45
CA GLY A 99 -16.97 7.98 9.80
C GLY A 99 -15.56 8.49 10.13
N ILE A 100 -14.61 8.46 9.19
CA ILE A 100 -13.27 9.02 9.40
C ILE A 100 -13.18 10.46 8.89
N PRO A 101 -12.88 11.45 9.77
CA PRO A 101 -12.72 12.84 9.36
C PRO A 101 -11.53 13.00 8.40
N VAL A 102 -11.78 13.72 7.31
CA VAL A 102 -10.77 14.18 6.36
C VAL A 102 -10.13 15.44 6.94
N TRP A 103 -8.93 15.31 7.52
CA TRP A 103 -8.23 16.44 8.14
C TRP A 103 -7.46 17.22 7.07
N PHE A 104 -7.78 18.51 6.93
CA PHE A 104 -7.18 19.42 5.93
C PHE A 104 -7.30 18.93 4.47
N GLY A 105 -8.40 18.27 4.12
CA GLY A 105 -8.60 17.71 2.76
C GLY A 105 -7.83 16.41 2.48
N LEU A 106 -7.05 15.90 3.45
CA LEU A 106 -6.27 14.67 3.33
C LEU A 106 -6.88 13.54 4.19
N ASN A 107 -6.91 12.33 3.64
CA ASN A 107 -7.32 11.13 4.36
C ASN A 107 -6.20 10.59 5.27
N ARG A 108 -6.52 9.61 6.14
CA ARG A 108 -5.55 8.95 7.03
C ARG A 108 -4.36 8.34 6.27
N GLY A 109 -4.63 7.77 5.10
CA GLY A 109 -3.60 7.16 4.25
C GLY A 109 -2.55 8.17 3.80
N ALA A 110 -2.97 9.36 3.36
CA ALA A 110 -2.10 10.44 2.91
C ALA A 110 -1.25 10.99 4.06
N TRP A 111 -1.83 11.29 5.22
CA TRP A 111 -1.08 11.77 6.38
C TRP A 111 0.00 10.78 6.85
N LEU A 112 -0.34 9.49 6.94
CA LEU A 112 0.63 8.45 7.26
C LEU A 112 1.69 8.32 6.17
N SER A 113 1.31 8.40 4.89
CA SER A 113 2.26 8.33 3.76
C SER A 113 3.25 9.50 3.76
N ILE A 114 2.81 10.72 4.09
CA ILE A 114 3.69 11.88 4.26
C ILE A 114 4.70 11.62 5.39
N ALA A 115 4.25 11.15 6.55
CA ALA A 115 5.13 10.82 7.68
C ALA A 115 6.16 9.73 7.32
N LEU A 116 5.75 8.71 6.57
CA LEU A 116 6.64 7.64 6.09
C LEU A 116 7.65 8.14 5.05
N ILE A 117 7.27 9.04 4.14
CA ILE A 117 8.19 9.67 3.19
C ILE A 117 9.24 10.50 3.94
N LEU A 118 8.83 11.33 4.89
CA LEU A 118 9.75 12.15 5.70
C LEU A 118 10.71 11.27 6.53
N GLY A 119 10.19 10.23 7.19
CA GLY A 119 11.01 9.27 7.93
C GLY A 119 11.99 8.51 7.02
N GLY A 120 11.54 8.09 5.83
CA GLY A 120 12.39 7.41 4.87
C GLY A 120 13.50 8.30 4.29
N LEU A 121 13.19 9.57 3.99
CA LEU A 121 14.18 10.56 3.58
C LEU A 121 15.20 10.84 4.69
N ALA A 122 14.75 10.95 5.94
CA ALA A 122 15.64 11.10 7.09
C ALA A 122 16.58 9.89 7.26
N LEU A 123 16.07 8.66 7.12
CA LEU A 123 16.89 7.44 7.16
C LEU A 123 17.91 7.38 6.01
N ILE A 124 17.56 7.79 4.78
CA ILE A 124 18.50 7.84 3.66
C ILE A 124 19.56 8.95 3.86
N ALA A 125 19.16 10.11 4.37
CA ALA A 125 20.06 11.26 4.59
C ALA A 125 21.04 11.02 5.76
N THR A 126 20.61 10.28 6.78
CA THR A 126 21.46 9.91 7.94
C THR A 126 22.25 8.61 7.72
N ALA A 127 21.92 7.81 6.70
CA ALA A 127 22.66 6.60 6.37
C ALA A 127 24.12 6.93 5.98
N PRO A 128 25.13 6.41 6.70
CA PRO A 128 26.52 6.71 6.40
C PRO A 128 26.91 6.14 5.03
N ALA A 129 27.40 6.99 4.12
CA ALA A 129 27.77 6.60 2.76
C ALA A 129 28.99 5.65 2.66
N ARG A 130 29.61 5.32 3.81
CA ARG A 130 30.66 4.31 3.96
C ARG A 130 30.58 3.69 5.35
N ALA A 131 29.89 2.57 5.48
CA ALA A 131 30.29 1.55 6.46
C ALA A 131 31.56 0.81 5.99
N ARG A 132 32.64 1.58 5.76
CA ARG A 132 34.02 1.07 5.81
C ARG A 132 34.51 1.23 7.24
N ARG A 133 34.15 0.29 8.11
CA ARG A 133 34.85 0.06 9.37
C ARG A 133 35.33 -1.39 9.40
N GLN A 134 36.62 -1.51 9.04
CA GLN A 134 37.56 -2.60 9.30
C GLN A 134 37.07 -4.00 8.89
#